data_AF-K2G7W4-F1
#
_entry.id   AF-K2G7W4-F1
#
_cell.length_a   1.000
_cell.length_b   1.000
_cell.length_c   1.000
_cell.angle_alpha   90.00
_cell.angle_beta   90.00
_cell.angle_gamma   90.00
#
_symmetry.space_group_name_H-M   'P 1'
#
loop_
_entity.id
_entity.type
_entity.pdbx_description
1 polymer ?
#
loop_
_entity_poly.entity_id
_entity_poly.type
_entity_poly.pdbx_seq_one_letter_code
_entity_poly.pdbx_strand_id
1 'polypeptide(L)'
;MSDNETIPEDASVEQKKSIIDYFFFVHGLLSLSINPKEHWAPFANALKNELQTNYIMRYCSCNSERVKTLDGIEVGGLRIANEICGCLKSNQQKRGDEKYRIHFIGHSLGGLYLRFAIPILFKRGIFNNLNWIPFSFMTLETPHLGVQKPLNNGSFDSMYRVISDVVFEGLTMSELQLQDKPFPPYDLTCLKEYPLLLRMVENDVIAPLNKFKHLTLIQNIRFSFQVPYVSSSIDRAIPYDREFLKDQFLLDGFDFPSQYNDLMSGCNKHYQLQDERGEVFEERIDGCVVYDRIVKQLNTLKWRRLNVHFRTKSSDAHMFIMGQMNRKRIFKNWGNDDVTSYLDTLCKLIKRDIDIENGDIEILFPQQDESGSQEIVQNSNPSTEEKLVDIQNPETLPLKEEKEETSHPQIL
;
A
#
# COMPACT_ATOMS: atom_id res chain seq x y z
N MET A 1 -68.94 6.43 32.40
CA MET A 1 -68.09 6.84 31.27
C MET A 1 -66.86 7.49 31.87
N SER A 2 -65.82 6.70 32.07
CA SER A 2 -64.50 7.14 32.53
C SER A 2 -63.53 6.61 31.49
N ASP A 3 -63.08 7.50 30.62
CA ASP A 3 -62.18 7.18 29.53
C ASP A 3 -60.80 6.85 30.10
N ASN A 4 -60.39 5.59 29.98
CA ASN A 4 -59.02 5.16 30.18
C ASN A 4 -58.25 5.43 28.88
N GLU A 5 -57.63 6.61 28.78
CA GLU A 5 -56.58 6.85 27.81
C GLU A 5 -55.31 6.11 28.26
N THR A 6 -55.06 4.95 27.67
CA THR A 6 -53.73 4.32 27.65
C THR A 6 -52.78 5.20 26.81
N ILE A 7 -51.88 5.88 27.50
CA ILE A 7 -50.71 6.56 26.93
C ILE A 7 -49.79 5.47 26.36
N PRO A 8 -49.37 5.53 25.08
CA PRO A 8 -48.40 4.56 24.55
C PRO A 8 -47.04 4.77 25.22
N GLU A 9 -46.41 3.69 25.67
CA GLU A 9 -45.01 3.69 26.07
C GLU A 9 -44.16 4.17 24.89
N ASP A 10 -43.49 5.30 25.09
CA ASP A 10 -42.50 5.85 24.18
C ASP A 10 -41.38 4.81 24.03
N ALA A 11 -41.40 4.08 22.91
CA ALA A 11 -40.27 3.25 22.52
C ALA A 11 -39.09 4.18 22.32
N SER A 12 -38.18 4.25 23.31
CA SER A 12 -36.93 4.99 23.18
C SER A 12 -36.17 4.40 22.00
N VAL A 13 -36.29 5.05 20.84
CA VAL A 13 -35.44 4.81 19.68
C VAL A 13 -34.03 5.11 20.17
N GLU A 14 -33.31 4.06 20.51
CA GLU A 14 -31.92 4.14 20.92
C GLU A 14 -31.16 4.68 19.70
N GLN A 15 -30.93 6.00 19.67
CA GLN A 15 -30.17 6.64 18.60
C GLN A 15 -28.79 5.98 18.58
N LYS A 16 -28.55 5.11 17.60
CA LYS A 16 -27.27 4.47 17.34
C LYS A 16 -26.22 5.58 17.29
N LYS A 17 -25.39 5.70 18.34
CA LYS A 17 -24.37 6.75 18.43
C LYS A 17 -23.51 6.68 17.16
N SER A 18 -23.49 7.78 16.40
CA SER A 18 -22.71 7.90 15.17
C SER A 18 -21.23 7.65 15.45
N ILE A 19 -20.61 6.73 14.71
CA ILE A 19 -19.17 6.48 14.75
C ILE A 19 -18.51 7.46 13.78
N ILE A 20 -17.42 8.10 14.20
CA ILE A 20 -16.70 9.09 13.39
C ILE A 20 -15.49 8.44 12.72
N ASP A 21 -15.36 8.60 11.41
CA ASP A 21 -14.20 8.12 10.65
C ASP A 21 -13.07 9.15 10.70
N TYR A 22 -12.01 8.85 11.45
CA TYR A 22 -10.88 9.74 11.66
C TYR A 22 -9.67 9.31 10.82
N PHE A 23 -9.47 10.01 9.71
CA PHE A 23 -8.40 9.79 8.75
C PHE A 23 -7.14 10.57 9.08
N PHE A 24 -6.00 9.90 9.00
CA PHE A 24 -4.67 10.48 9.11
C PHE A 24 -3.90 10.23 7.81
N PHE A 25 -3.60 11.32 7.11
CA PHE A 25 -2.87 11.32 5.84
C PHE A 25 -1.40 11.68 6.09
N VAL A 26 -0.48 10.81 5.64
CA VAL A 26 0.96 10.98 5.83
C VAL A 26 1.66 10.88 4.48
N HIS A 27 2.27 11.99 4.04
CA HIS A 27 2.88 12.08 2.72
C HIS A 27 4.27 11.43 2.66
N GLY A 28 4.77 11.24 1.44
CA GLY A 28 6.05 10.61 1.13
C GLY A 28 7.27 11.55 1.22
N LEU A 29 8.38 11.07 0.66
CA LEU A 29 9.63 11.83 0.50
C LEU A 29 9.37 13.08 -0.36
N LEU A 30 10.03 14.19 -0.03
CA LEU A 30 9.81 15.47 -0.69
C LEU A 30 11.09 16.02 -1.31
N SER A 31 10.99 16.60 -2.51
CA SER A 31 12.06 17.41 -3.10
C SER A 31 12.03 18.87 -2.63
N LEU A 32 10.88 19.35 -2.15
CA LEU A 32 10.64 20.69 -1.60
C LEU A 32 9.60 20.64 -0.48
N SER A 33 9.62 21.60 0.44
CA SER A 33 8.60 21.70 1.49
C SER A 33 7.21 21.95 0.88
N ILE A 34 6.17 21.38 1.50
CA ILE A 34 4.80 21.43 1.00
C ILE A 34 3.80 21.92 2.05
N ASN A 35 2.60 22.29 1.59
CA ASN A 35 1.40 22.32 2.43
C ASN A 35 0.71 20.94 2.36
N PRO A 36 0.62 20.16 3.47
CA PRO A 36 0.01 18.83 3.45
C PRO A 36 -1.44 18.82 2.99
N LYS A 37 -2.21 19.85 3.33
CA LYS A 37 -3.64 19.93 2.97
C LYS A 37 -3.79 20.08 1.46
N GLU A 38 -2.96 20.89 0.83
CA GLU A 38 -2.95 21.06 -0.64
C GLU A 38 -2.43 19.81 -1.33
N HIS A 39 -1.37 19.20 -0.78
CA HIS A 39 -0.78 17.97 -1.33
C HIS A 39 -1.80 16.82 -1.36
N TRP A 40 -2.57 16.65 -0.29
CA TRP A 40 -3.62 15.62 -0.21
C TRP A 40 -4.98 16.07 -0.76
N ALA A 41 -5.12 17.30 -1.24
CA ALA A 41 -6.41 17.85 -1.65
C ALA A 41 -7.14 16.99 -2.71
N PRO A 42 -6.48 16.49 -3.78
CA PRO A 42 -7.18 15.68 -4.79
C PRO A 42 -7.83 14.43 -4.19
N PHE A 43 -7.04 13.62 -3.48
CA PHE A 43 -7.52 12.42 -2.80
C PHE A 43 -8.58 12.75 -1.75
N ALA A 44 -8.29 13.68 -0.85
CA ALA A 44 -9.16 13.95 0.28
C ALA A 44 -10.48 14.59 -0.16
N ASN A 45 -10.51 15.40 -1.22
CA ASN A 45 -11.77 15.96 -1.72
C ASN A 45 -12.64 14.89 -2.38
N ALA A 46 -12.05 13.97 -3.15
CA ALA A 46 -12.78 12.81 -3.68
C ALA A 46 -13.39 11.98 -2.54
N LEU A 47 -12.61 11.69 -1.50
CA LEU A 47 -13.10 10.92 -0.35
C LEU A 47 -14.20 11.66 0.44
N LYS A 48 -14.06 12.98 0.65
CA LYS A 48 -15.11 13.76 1.32
C LYS A 48 -16.43 13.73 0.57
N ASN A 49 -16.38 13.80 -0.76
CA ASN A 49 -17.57 13.75 -1.60
C ASN A 49 -18.27 12.39 -1.48
N GLU A 50 -17.50 11.30 -1.40
CA GLU A 50 -18.01 9.94 -1.23
C GLU A 50 -18.57 9.69 0.18
N LEU A 51 -17.88 10.11 1.23
CA LEU A 51 -18.30 9.90 2.62
C LEU A 51 -19.47 10.79 3.04
N GLN A 52 -19.55 11.99 2.49
CA GLN A 52 -20.51 13.06 2.80
C GLN A 52 -20.42 13.63 4.23
N THR A 53 -20.55 12.81 5.27
CA THR A 53 -20.61 13.25 6.69
C THR A 53 -19.82 12.34 7.64
N ASN A 54 -19.79 12.68 8.94
CA ASN A 54 -19.22 11.87 10.02
C ASN A 54 -17.74 11.50 9.90
N TYR A 55 -16.92 12.37 9.31
CA TYR A 55 -15.48 12.15 9.22
C TYR A 55 -14.66 13.33 9.79
N ILE A 56 -13.40 13.04 10.12
CA ILE A 56 -12.37 14.04 10.41
C ILE A 56 -11.16 13.73 9.53
N MET A 57 -10.67 14.72 8.78
CA MET A 57 -9.47 14.59 7.95
C MET A 57 -8.28 15.30 8.61
N ARG A 58 -7.28 14.55 9.05
CA ARG A 58 -5.99 15.06 9.55
C ARG A 58 -4.92 14.94 8.48
N TYR A 59 -4.50 16.08 7.94
CA TYR A 59 -3.33 16.20 7.07
C TYR A 59 -2.09 16.36 7.96
N CYS A 60 -1.29 15.30 8.13
CA CYS A 60 -0.19 15.32 9.06
C CYS A 60 0.93 16.23 8.56
N SER A 61 1.51 17.03 9.47
CA SER A 61 2.52 18.04 9.11
C SER A 61 3.92 17.73 9.66
N CYS A 62 4.09 16.64 10.40
CA CYS A 62 5.35 16.25 11.02
C CYS A 62 6.53 16.12 10.05
N ASN A 63 6.26 15.92 8.76
CA ASN A 63 7.27 15.74 7.72
C ASN A 63 7.13 16.70 6.53
N SER A 64 6.34 17.78 6.62
CA SER A 64 6.08 18.71 5.52
C SER A 64 7.29 19.48 5.01
N GLU A 65 8.32 19.59 5.84
CA GLU A 65 9.57 20.24 5.48
C GLU A 65 10.52 19.21 4.86
N ARG A 66 11.13 19.55 3.71
CA ARG A 66 12.02 18.63 2.98
C ARG A 66 13.02 17.91 3.90
N VAL A 67 13.72 18.66 4.76
CA VAL A 67 14.75 18.13 5.66
C VAL A 67 14.21 17.06 6.61
N LYS A 68 12.94 17.15 7.00
CA LYS A 68 12.26 16.17 7.86
C LYS A 68 11.88 14.89 7.13
N THR A 69 12.14 14.80 5.83
CA THR A 69 11.99 13.54 5.09
C THR A 69 13.32 12.83 4.86
N LEU A 70 14.45 13.45 5.22
CA LEU A 70 15.80 12.95 4.95
C LEU A 70 16.53 12.40 6.19
N ASP A 71 15.98 12.64 7.37
CA ASP A 71 16.60 12.32 8.67
C ASP A 71 16.26 10.93 9.22
N GLY A 72 15.69 10.05 8.39
CA GLY A 72 15.44 8.65 8.70
C GLY A 72 13.98 8.29 9.01
N ILE A 73 13.65 7.03 8.79
CA ILE A 73 12.36 6.38 9.02
C ILE A 73 12.05 6.29 10.51
N GLU A 74 13.04 5.98 11.34
CA GLU A 74 12.84 5.93 12.79
C GLU A 74 12.47 7.30 13.36
N VAL A 75 13.19 8.36 12.96
CA VAL A 75 12.92 9.74 13.39
C VAL A 75 11.55 10.22 12.87
N GLY A 76 11.27 10.00 11.58
CA GLY A 76 9.97 10.31 10.97
C GLY A 76 8.81 9.57 11.63
N GLY A 77 8.98 8.27 11.87
CA GLY A 77 8.03 7.39 12.55
C GLY A 77 7.72 7.84 13.99
N LEU A 78 8.74 8.24 14.76
CA LEU A 78 8.55 8.82 16.09
C LEU A 78 7.78 10.15 16.05
N ARG A 79 8.09 11.02 15.08
CA ARG A 79 7.38 12.30 14.93
C ARG A 79 5.90 12.10 14.61
N ILE A 80 5.57 11.23 13.65
CA ILE A 80 4.15 10.97 13.33
C ILE A 80 3.42 10.29 14.49
N ALA A 81 4.08 9.38 15.23
CA ALA A 81 3.50 8.79 16.43
C ALA A 81 3.16 9.86 17.49
N ASN A 82 4.05 10.83 17.69
CA ASN A 82 3.82 11.96 18.60
C ASN A 82 2.68 12.86 18.12
N GLU A 83 2.63 13.18 16.83
CA GLU A 83 1.56 13.98 16.24
C GLU A 83 0.19 13.31 16.41
N ILE A 84 0.07 12.02 16.04
CA ILE A 84 -1.16 11.24 16.19
C ILE A 84 -1.59 11.17 17.66
N CYS A 85 -0.66 10.84 18.57
CA CYS A 85 -0.96 10.83 20.00
C CYS A 85 -1.50 12.18 20.50
N GLY A 86 -0.91 13.30 20.08
CA GLY A 86 -1.37 14.63 20.44
C GLY A 86 -2.78 14.93 19.92
N CYS A 87 -3.07 14.52 18.67
CA CYS A 87 -4.39 14.68 18.07
C CYS A 87 -5.47 13.89 18.81
N LEU A 88 -5.23 12.60 19.04
CA LEU A 88 -6.22 11.73 19.66
C LEU A 88 -6.50 12.14 21.12
N LYS A 89 -5.46 12.46 21.89
CA LYS A 89 -5.60 12.94 23.27
C LYS A 89 -6.36 14.27 23.35
N SER A 90 -6.06 15.22 22.48
CA SER A 90 -6.75 16.51 22.46
C SER A 90 -8.21 16.40 22.01
N ASN A 91 -8.53 15.49 21.10
CA ASN A 91 -9.93 15.22 20.73
C ASN A 91 -10.70 14.53 21.84
N GLN A 92 -10.08 13.57 22.55
CA GLN A 92 -10.70 12.91 23.71
C GLN A 92 -11.22 13.94 24.73
N GLN A 93 -10.41 14.97 25.02
CA GLN A 93 -10.76 16.02 25.97
C GLN A 93 -11.94 16.89 25.52
N LYS A 94 -12.19 16.99 24.21
CA LYS A 94 -13.19 17.89 23.63
C LYS A 94 -14.54 17.21 23.37
N ARG A 95 -14.55 15.90 23.13
CA ARG A 95 -15.69 15.21 22.50
C ARG A 95 -16.25 14.01 23.29
N GLY A 96 -15.67 13.68 24.45
CA GLY A 96 -16.26 12.71 25.39
C GLY A 96 -16.32 11.27 24.86
N ASP A 97 -17.50 10.66 24.90
CA ASP A 97 -17.77 9.22 24.65
C ASP A 97 -18.01 8.86 23.17
N GLU A 98 -17.66 9.75 22.23
CA GLU A 98 -17.72 9.44 20.80
C GLU A 98 -16.78 8.27 20.46
N LYS A 99 -17.24 7.38 19.57
CA LYS A 99 -16.40 6.30 19.01
C LYS A 99 -15.82 6.76 17.68
N TYR A 100 -14.56 6.40 17.45
CA TYR A 100 -13.82 6.78 16.27
C TYR A 100 -13.18 5.56 15.61
N ARG A 101 -13.43 5.39 14.32
CA ARG A 101 -12.63 4.49 13.48
C ARG A 101 -11.39 5.22 13.03
N ILE A 102 -10.22 4.65 13.30
CA ILE A 102 -8.93 5.23 12.94
C ILE A 102 -8.49 4.66 11.60
N HIS A 103 -8.32 5.55 10.63
CA HIS A 103 -7.84 5.23 9.29
C HIS A 103 -6.46 5.86 9.08
N PHE A 104 -5.46 5.04 8.80
CA PHE A 104 -4.13 5.47 8.42
C PHE A 104 -3.94 5.32 6.92
N ILE A 105 -3.62 6.42 6.23
CA ILE A 105 -3.31 6.45 4.80
C ILE A 105 -1.91 7.03 4.62
N GLY A 106 -0.98 6.16 4.24
CA GLY A 106 0.42 6.51 4.02
C GLY A 106 0.80 6.42 2.55
N HIS A 107 1.35 7.51 2.02
CA HIS A 107 1.94 7.49 0.68
C HIS A 107 3.45 7.34 0.76
N SER A 108 4.01 6.37 0.03
CA SER A 108 5.46 6.18 -0.09
C SER A 108 6.13 6.08 1.28
N LEU A 109 7.14 6.90 1.56
CA LEU A 109 7.78 7.03 2.88
C LEU A 109 6.78 7.21 4.05
N GLY A 110 5.65 7.87 3.83
CA GLY A 110 4.61 8.05 4.84
C GLY A 110 3.98 6.74 5.31
N GLY A 111 3.89 5.73 4.44
CA GLY A 111 3.46 4.38 4.82
C GLY A 111 4.48 3.68 5.73
N LEU A 112 5.78 3.88 5.48
CA LEU A 112 6.84 3.38 6.37
C LEU A 112 6.83 4.09 7.73
N TYR A 113 6.63 5.41 7.75
CA TYR A 113 6.49 6.17 9.00
C TYR A 113 5.30 5.64 9.83
N LEU A 114 4.15 5.39 9.20
CA LEU A 114 2.99 4.79 9.87
C LEU A 114 3.28 3.36 10.36
N ARG A 115 3.93 2.52 9.53
CA ARG A 115 4.33 1.16 9.94
C ARG A 115 5.25 1.18 11.16
N PHE A 116 6.16 2.15 11.25
CA PHE A 116 6.99 2.36 12.44
C PHE A 116 6.20 2.89 13.63
N ALA A 117 5.25 3.80 13.40
CA ALA A 117 4.50 4.48 14.45
C ALA A 117 3.43 3.63 15.11
N ILE A 118 2.75 2.76 14.36
CA ILE A 118 1.65 1.93 14.86
C ILE A 118 2.03 1.14 16.13
N PRO A 119 3.10 0.33 16.18
CA PRO A 119 3.48 -0.39 17.39
C PRO A 119 3.74 0.55 18.58
N ILE A 120 4.24 1.75 18.33
CA ILE A 120 4.45 2.78 19.36
C ILE A 120 3.12 3.30 19.90
N LEU A 121 2.12 3.53 19.04
CA LEU A 121 0.78 3.94 19.47
C LEU A 121 0.12 2.89 20.37
N PHE A 122 0.24 1.60 20.01
CA PHE A 122 -0.25 0.50 20.84
C PHE A 122 0.51 0.41 22.17
N LYS A 123 1.85 0.49 22.16
CA LYS A 123 2.67 0.48 23.38
C LYS A 123 2.37 1.66 24.31
N ARG A 124 1.99 2.81 23.75
CA ARG A 124 1.55 3.99 24.52
C ARG A 124 0.12 3.89 25.05
N GLY A 125 -0.57 2.77 24.80
CA GLY A 125 -1.92 2.52 25.28
C GLY A 125 -3.01 3.35 24.61
N ILE A 126 -2.75 3.93 23.42
CA ILE A 126 -3.75 4.72 22.69
C ILE A 126 -5.01 3.90 22.45
N PHE A 127 -4.84 2.67 21.96
CA PHE A 127 -5.93 1.75 21.64
C PHE A 127 -6.43 0.92 22.84
N ASN A 128 -5.94 1.21 24.06
CA ASN A 128 -6.55 0.65 25.28
C ASN A 128 -7.90 1.32 25.58
N ASN A 129 -8.11 2.54 25.06
CA ASN A 129 -9.40 3.18 25.06
C ASN A 129 -10.23 2.67 23.88
N LEU A 130 -11.34 1.99 24.18
CA LEU A 130 -12.24 1.36 23.21
C LEU A 130 -12.96 2.36 22.28
N ASN A 131 -12.89 3.66 22.59
CA ASN A 131 -13.38 4.71 21.70
C ASN A 131 -12.50 4.89 20.46
N TRP A 132 -11.24 4.43 20.49
CA TRP A 132 -10.34 4.45 19.33
C TRP A 132 -10.26 3.05 18.72
N ILE A 133 -10.94 2.86 17.59
CA ILE A 133 -11.02 1.57 16.92
C ILE A 133 -9.98 1.56 15.78
N PRO A 134 -8.91 0.75 15.84
CA PRO A 134 -8.00 0.60 14.71
C PRO A 134 -8.75 -0.03 13.53
N PHE A 135 -9.08 0.76 12.50
CA PHE A 135 -10.01 0.32 11.46
C PHE A 135 -9.31 -0.05 10.16
N SER A 136 -8.61 0.90 9.52
CA SER A 136 -7.86 0.62 8.28
C SER A 136 -6.45 1.15 8.29
N PHE A 137 -5.50 0.37 7.77
CA PHE A 137 -4.17 0.83 7.39
C PHE A 137 -3.96 0.58 5.90
N MET A 138 -3.78 1.66 5.15
CA MET A 138 -3.66 1.67 3.70
C MET A 138 -2.36 2.34 3.28
N THR A 139 -1.63 1.69 2.37
CA THR A 139 -0.37 2.20 1.85
C THR A 139 -0.40 2.37 0.35
N LEU A 140 -0.03 3.56 -0.13
CA LEU A 140 0.03 3.93 -1.55
C LEU A 140 1.50 3.93 -1.99
N GLU A 141 1.90 3.05 -2.92
CA GLU A 141 3.28 2.86 -3.39
C GLU A 141 4.33 2.95 -2.26
N THR A 142 4.08 2.30 -1.12
CA THR A 142 5.03 2.33 0.01
C THR A 142 6.17 1.34 -0.22
N PRO A 143 7.45 1.74 -0.14
CA PRO A 143 8.57 0.83 -0.37
C PRO A 143 8.81 -0.06 0.86
N HIS A 144 7.91 -1.02 1.13
CA HIS A 144 7.96 -1.88 2.31
C HIS A 144 9.23 -2.73 2.40
N LEU A 145 9.82 -3.05 1.25
CA LEU A 145 11.08 -3.77 1.10
C LEU A 145 12.29 -2.86 0.80
N GLY A 146 12.09 -1.54 0.72
CA GLY A 146 13.10 -0.59 0.23
C GLY A 146 12.98 -0.28 -1.26
N VAL A 147 13.95 0.45 -1.82
CA VAL A 147 13.90 0.99 -3.19
C VAL A 147 14.96 0.41 -4.13
N GLN A 148 15.80 -0.50 -3.64
CA GLN A 148 16.84 -1.13 -4.46
C GLN A 148 16.20 -1.91 -5.62
N LYS A 149 16.73 -1.71 -6.82
CA LYS A 149 16.32 -2.41 -8.06
C LYS A 149 17.43 -3.31 -8.57
N PRO A 150 17.11 -4.35 -9.36
CA PRO A 150 18.12 -5.18 -10.03
C PRO A 150 19.05 -4.35 -10.91
N LEU A 151 20.35 -4.69 -10.90
CA LEU A 151 21.40 -3.96 -11.62
C LEU A 151 21.26 -4.01 -13.16
N ASN A 152 20.33 -4.80 -13.71
CA ASN A 152 20.23 -5.07 -15.15
C ASN A 152 19.17 -4.24 -15.92
N ASN A 153 18.62 -3.16 -15.35
CA ASN A 153 17.62 -2.33 -16.03
C ASN A 153 18.18 -1.24 -16.97
N GLY A 154 19.42 -1.41 -17.45
CA GLY A 154 20.06 -0.52 -18.43
C GLY A 154 20.48 0.85 -17.88
N SER A 155 20.98 1.70 -18.78
CA SER A 155 21.64 2.98 -18.44
C SER A 155 20.74 4.00 -17.72
N PHE A 156 19.42 3.92 -17.93
CA PHE A 156 18.45 4.84 -17.33
C PHE A 156 18.30 4.64 -15.81
N ASP A 157 18.23 3.40 -15.32
CA ASP A 157 18.04 3.12 -13.90
C ASP A 157 19.29 3.50 -13.08
N SER A 158 20.48 3.32 -13.67
CA SER A 158 21.75 3.79 -13.11
C SER A 158 21.81 5.31 -12.99
N MET A 159 21.30 6.05 -13.99
CA MET A 159 21.23 7.51 -13.94
C MET A 159 20.22 8.01 -12.88
N TYR A 160 19.08 7.33 -12.73
CA TYR A 160 18.11 7.69 -11.69
C TYR A 160 18.64 7.44 -10.28
N ARG A 161 19.35 6.34 -10.04
CA ARG A 161 20.00 6.08 -8.75
C ARG A 161 20.94 7.23 -8.38
N VAL A 162 21.80 7.66 -9.32
CA VAL A 162 22.72 8.78 -9.09
C VAL A 162 21.95 10.08 -8.81
N ILE A 163 20.89 10.38 -9.58
CA ILE A 163 20.08 11.59 -9.36
C ILE A 163 19.34 11.53 -8.01
N SER A 164 18.79 10.37 -7.64
CA SER A 164 18.11 10.21 -6.34
C SER A 164 19.07 10.34 -5.18
N ASP A 165 20.29 9.79 -5.30
CA ASP A 165 21.31 9.89 -4.25
C ASP A 165 21.76 11.34 -4.07
N VAL A 166 21.92 12.09 -5.16
CA VAL A 166 22.27 13.53 -5.11
C VAL A 166 21.11 14.39 -4.58
N VAL A 167 19.86 14.10 -4.98
CA VAL A 167 18.69 14.92 -4.63
C VAL A 167 18.12 14.56 -3.26
N PHE A 168 18.38 13.37 -2.73
CA PHE A 168 17.80 12.87 -1.48
C PHE A 168 18.84 12.29 -0.53
N GLU A 169 20.07 12.81 -0.58
CA GLU A 169 21.13 12.45 0.36
C GLU A 169 20.64 12.60 1.82
N GLY A 170 20.76 11.51 2.59
CA GLY A 170 20.29 11.46 3.97
C GLY A 170 20.11 10.03 4.50
N LEU A 171 19.89 9.90 5.82
CA LEU A 171 19.69 8.63 6.48
C LEU A 171 18.50 7.85 5.89
N THR A 172 17.42 8.56 5.54
CA THR A 172 16.25 7.94 4.90
C THR A 172 16.63 7.15 3.64
N MET A 173 17.48 7.71 2.76
CA MET A 173 17.85 7.01 1.52
C MET A 173 18.72 5.78 1.83
N SER A 174 19.64 5.89 2.79
CA SER A 174 20.45 4.75 3.25
C SER A 174 19.57 3.60 3.76
N GLU A 175 18.57 3.90 4.60
CA GLU A 175 17.61 2.90 5.10
C GLU A 175 16.72 2.31 4.00
N LEU A 176 16.26 3.13 3.05
CA LEU A 176 15.50 2.67 1.89
C LEU A 176 16.33 1.78 0.96
N GLN A 177 17.63 1.98 0.90
CA GLN A 177 18.59 1.15 0.14
C GLN A 177 19.11 -0.03 0.96
N LEU A 178 18.67 -0.21 2.21
CA LEU A 178 19.17 -1.23 3.17
C LEU A 178 20.69 -1.14 3.43
N GLN A 179 21.25 0.06 3.30
CA GLN A 179 22.67 0.37 3.50
C GLN A 179 22.96 0.94 4.90
N ASP A 180 21.94 1.08 5.74
CA ASP A 180 22.02 1.55 7.14
C ASP A 180 22.60 0.51 8.11
N LYS A 181 23.38 -0.45 7.59
CA LYS A 181 24.07 -1.48 8.38
C LYS A 181 25.26 -0.88 9.13
N PRO A 182 25.57 -1.34 10.36
CA PRO A 182 26.84 -1.02 11.00
C PRO A 182 28.02 -1.59 10.20
N PHE A 183 29.16 -0.90 10.22
CA PHE A 183 30.39 -1.38 9.60
C PHE A 183 30.84 -2.71 10.25
N PRO A 184 31.29 -3.71 9.47
CA PRO A 184 31.74 -4.99 10.02
C PRO A 184 32.97 -4.84 10.94
N PRO A 185 33.17 -5.78 11.89
CA PRO A 185 32.43 -7.03 12.10
C PRO A 185 31.11 -6.83 12.85
N TYR A 186 30.07 -7.60 12.49
CA TYR A 186 28.76 -7.59 13.14
C TYR A 186 28.37 -9.01 13.60
N ASP A 187 27.62 -9.08 14.68
CA ASP A 187 27.04 -10.28 15.30
C ASP A 187 25.69 -10.60 14.65
N LEU A 188 25.62 -11.72 13.92
CA LEU A 188 24.40 -12.22 13.26
C LEU A 188 23.26 -12.52 14.24
N THR A 189 23.52 -12.59 15.55
CA THR A 189 22.50 -12.75 16.58
C THR A 189 21.98 -11.40 17.12
N CYS A 190 22.67 -10.30 16.84
CA CYS A 190 22.31 -8.98 17.31
C CYS A 190 21.31 -8.30 16.37
N LEU A 191 20.03 -8.31 16.76
CA LEU A 191 18.96 -7.71 15.95
C LEU A 191 19.19 -6.23 15.60
N LYS A 192 19.91 -5.48 16.45
CA LYS A 192 20.20 -4.05 16.27
C LYS A 192 21.19 -3.78 15.13
N GLU A 193 21.85 -4.82 14.64
CA GLU A 193 22.86 -4.73 13.58
C GLU A 193 22.28 -5.03 12.19
N TYR A 194 20.98 -5.29 12.11
CA TYR A 194 20.25 -5.38 10.85
C TYR A 194 19.72 -4.02 10.37
N PRO A 195 19.56 -3.85 9.03
CA PRO A 195 18.87 -2.71 8.44
C PRO A 195 17.52 -2.45 9.12
N LEU A 196 17.15 -1.18 9.28
CA LEU A 196 15.92 -0.77 9.97
C LEU A 196 14.68 -1.45 9.38
N LEU A 197 14.56 -1.54 8.04
CA LEU A 197 13.40 -2.18 7.42
C LEU A 197 13.24 -3.65 7.80
N LEU A 198 14.35 -4.35 8.11
CA LEU A 198 14.31 -5.71 8.62
C LEU A 198 13.89 -5.74 10.09
N ARG A 199 14.41 -4.82 10.91
CA ARG A 199 13.96 -4.68 12.30
C ARG A 199 12.47 -4.36 12.40
N MET A 200 11.90 -3.72 11.37
CA MET A 200 10.48 -3.37 11.29
C MET A 200 9.55 -4.55 10.96
N VAL A 201 10.07 -5.77 10.77
CA VAL A 201 9.26 -6.99 10.53
C VAL A 201 9.37 -8.03 11.64
N GLU A 202 9.95 -7.66 12.78
CA GLU A 202 9.93 -8.52 13.97
C GLU A 202 8.49 -8.72 14.46
N ASN A 203 8.22 -9.89 15.05
CA ASN A 203 6.87 -10.33 15.39
C ASN A 203 6.14 -9.33 16.29
N ASP A 204 6.82 -8.76 17.29
CA ASP A 204 6.26 -7.77 18.21
C ASP A 204 5.99 -6.41 17.54
N VAL A 205 6.76 -6.08 16.49
CA VAL A 205 6.61 -4.85 15.72
C VAL A 205 5.41 -4.92 14.77
N ILE A 206 5.19 -6.07 14.10
CA ILE A 206 4.09 -6.23 13.15
C ILE A 206 2.79 -6.73 13.79
N ALA A 207 2.84 -7.37 14.96
CA ALA A 207 1.65 -7.89 15.64
C ALA A 207 0.53 -6.83 15.83
N PRO A 208 0.81 -5.56 16.15
CA PRO A 208 -0.20 -4.52 16.21
C PRO A 208 -0.97 -4.27 14.90
N LEU A 209 -0.38 -4.55 13.73
CA LEU A 209 -1.06 -4.41 12.43
C LEU A 209 -2.23 -5.38 12.29
N ASN A 210 -2.15 -6.57 12.91
CA ASN A 210 -3.26 -7.54 12.92
C ASN A 210 -4.51 -7.05 13.69
N LYS A 211 -4.41 -5.95 14.45
CA LYS A 211 -5.55 -5.35 15.14
C LYS A 211 -6.41 -4.49 14.21
N PHE A 212 -5.92 -4.12 13.04
CA PHE A 212 -6.72 -3.40 12.04
C PHE A 212 -7.71 -4.34 11.37
N LYS A 213 -8.92 -3.85 11.13
CA LYS A 213 -9.93 -4.60 10.37
C LYS A 213 -9.49 -4.80 8.93
N HIS A 214 -8.97 -3.73 8.32
CA HIS A 214 -8.55 -3.69 6.93
C HIS A 214 -7.07 -3.32 6.80
N LEU A 215 -6.32 -4.15 6.10
CA LEU A 215 -4.97 -3.87 5.65
C LEU A 215 -4.99 -3.86 4.11
N THR A 216 -4.61 -2.73 3.49
CA THR A 216 -4.68 -2.59 2.02
C THR A 216 -3.35 -2.07 1.47
N LEU A 217 -2.76 -2.83 0.54
CA LEU A 217 -1.66 -2.39 -0.29
C LEU A 217 -2.21 -1.84 -1.60
N ILE A 218 -1.71 -0.67 -2.02
CA ILE A 218 -2.00 -0.09 -3.31
C ILE A 218 -0.69 0.16 -4.04
N GLN A 219 -0.54 -0.49 -5.19
CA GLN A 219 0.71 -0.56 -5.92
C GLN A 219 0.45 -0.37 -7.40
N ASN A 220 1.37 0.32 -8.06
CA ASN A 220 1.34 0.47 -9.49
C ASN A 220 2.13 -0.64 -10.17
N ILE A 221 1.48 -1.32 -11.11
CA ILE A 221 2.03 -2.44 -11.88
C ILE A 221 3.21 -1.97 -12.75
N ARG A 222 3.17 -0.75 -13.30
CA ARG A 222 4.15 -0.28 -14.29
C ARG A 222 4.70 1.12 -13.99
N PHE A 223 6.02 1.29 -14.19
CA PHE A 223 6.70 2.58 -14.28
C PHE A 223 6.71 3.50 -13.03
N SER A 224 6.64 2.97 -11.81
CA SER A 224 7.08 3.77 -10.66
C SER A 224 8.61 3.77 -10.59
N PHE A 225 9.23 4.88 -10.97
CA PHE A 225 10.69 5.03 -10.89
C PHE A 225 11.19 5.05 -9.46
N GLN A 226 10.34 5.47 -8.52
CA GLN A 226 10.71 5.67 -7.11
C GLN A 226 10.53 4.40 -6.29
N VAL A 227 9.47 3.62 -6.55
CA VAL A 227 9.13 2.45 -5.73
C VAL A 227 8.88 1.24 -6.61
N PRO A 228 9.71 0.18 -6.53
CA PRO A 228 9.46 -1.06 -7.25
C PRO A 228 8.11 -1.69 -6.88
N TYR A 229 7.45 -2.31 -7.86
CA TYR A 229 6.19 -3.03 -7.63
C TYR A 229 6.35 -4.07 -6.51
N VAL A 230 7.38 -4.91 -6.58
CA VAL A 230 7.66 -5.97 -5.58
C VAL A 230 7.80 -5.42 -4.16
N SER A 231 8.31 -4.19 -4.04
CA SER A 231 8.45 -3.52 -2.75
C SER A 231 7.13 -3.04 -2.19
N SER A 232 6.25 -2.48 -3.03
CA SER A 232 4.94 -1.97 -2.61
C SER A 232 3.86 -3.03 -2.48
N SER A 233 3.93 -4.09 -3.27
CA SER A 233 3.07 -5.28 -3.21
C SER A 233 3.48 -6.30 -2.15
N ILE A 234 4.71 -6.19 -1.63
CA ILE A 234 5.32 -7.18 -0.73
C ILE A 234 5.34 -8.56 -1.41
N ASP A 235 5.87 -8.59 -2.63
CA ASP A 235 5.90 -9.79 -3.47
C ASP A 235 7.31 -10.10 -3.98
N ARG A 236 7.48 -11.25 -4.62
CA ARG A 236 8.75 -11.69 -5.22
C ARG A 236 8.83 -11.47 -6.72
N ALA A 237 7.76 -11.06 -7.38
CA ALA A 237 7.75 -10.79 -8.81
C ALA A 237 6.57 -9.90 -9.17
N ILE A 238 6.59 -9.38 -10.40
CA ILE A 238 5.43 -8.72 -11.00
C ILE A 238 4.62 -9.80 -11.74
N PRO A 239 3.38 -10.11 -11.34
CA PRO A 239 2.58 -11.17 -11.96
C PRO A 239 1.83 -10.70 -13.22
N TYR A 240 2.32 -9.64 -13.88
CA TYR A 240 1.63 -8.98 -15.00
C TYR A 240 2.54 -8.86 -16.22
N ASP A 241 2.02 -9.18 -17.41
CA ASP A 241 2.67 -8.83 -18.67
C ASP A 241 2.55 -7.32 -18.90
N ARG A 242 3.66 -6.61 -18.69
CA ARG A 242 3.72 -5.16 -18.84
C ARG A 242 3.44 -4.72 -20.28
N GLU A 243 3.87 -5.47 -21.28
CA GLU A 243 3.66 -5.09 -22.68
C GLU A 243 2.20 -5.22 -23.10
N PHE A 244 1.50 -6.24 -22.60
CA PHE A 244 0.05 -6.36 -22.81
C PHE A 244 -0.74 -5.16 -22.27
N LEU A 245 -0.34 -4.62 -21.10
CA LEU A 245 -1.07 -3.55 -20.42
C LEU A 245 -0.84 -2.15 -21.00
N LYS A 246 0.10 -1.96 -21.94
CA LYS A 246 0.63 -0.66 -22.38
C LYS A 246 -0.41 0.43 -22.69
N ASP A 247 -1.56 0.06 -23.25
CA ASP A 247 -2.63 0.99 -23.65
C ASP A 247 -3.96 0.75 -22.91
N GLN A 248 -3.94 -0.01 -21.80
CA GLN A 248 -5.13 -0.37 -21.02
C GLN A 248 -5.07 0.20 -19.60
N PHE A 249 -6.19 0.73 -19.09
CA PHE A 249 -6.30 1.05 -17.68
C PHE A 249 -6.75 -0.22 -16.97
N LEU A 250 -6.04 -0.60 -15.91
CA LEU A 250 -6.39 -1.78 -15.12
C LEU A 250 -6.43 -1.42 -13.65
N LEU A 251 -7.44 -1.97 -12.97
CA LEU A 251 -7.57 -1.92 -11.54
C LEU A 251 -8.02 -3.32 -11.09
N ASP A 252 -7.07 -4.05 -10.50
CA ASP A 252 -7.14 -5.49 -10.21
C ASP A 252 -6.95 -5.75 -8.71
N GLY A 253 -7.76 -6.62 -8.12
CA GLY A 253 -7.82 -6.81 -6.67
C GLY A 253 -7.58 -8.24 -6.24
N PHE A 254 -6.63 -8.49 -5.33
CA PHE A 254 -6.47 -9.80 -4.70
C PHE A 254 -6.92 -9.79 -3.25
N ASP A 255 -7.50 -10.92 -2.83
CA ASP A 255 -8.05 -11.15 -1.49
C ASP A 255 -9.20 -10.19 -1.11
N PHE A 256 -9.96 -9.75 -2.11
CA PHE A 256 -11.18 -9.00 -1.88
C PHE A 256 -12.39 -9.93 -1.80
N PRO A 257 -13.31 -9.72 -0.85
CA PRO A 257 -14.59 -10.42 -0.86
C PRO A 257 -15.41 -10.12 -2.12
N SER A 258 -16.36 -10.99 -2.47
CA SER A 258 -17.21 -10.82 -3.66
C SER A 258 -18.07 -9.55 -3.63
N GLN A 259 -18.30 -8.98 -2.45
CA GLN A 259 -19.02 -7.71 -2.26
C GLN A 259 -18.29 -6.49 -2.86
N TYR A 260 -17.10 -6.67 -3.42
CA TYR A 260 -16.32 -5.61 -4.08
C TYR A 260 -16.21 -5.82 -5.60
N ASN A 261 -16.85 -6.86 -6.16
CA ASN A 261 -16.78 -7.20 -7.59
C ASN A 261 -17.27 -6.07 -8.52
N ASP A 262 -18.14 -5.18 -8.03
CA ASP A 262 -18.65 -4.04 -8.79
C ASP A 262 -17.66 -2.88 -8.87
N LEU A 263 -16.67 -2.82 -7.97
CA LEU A 263 -15.72 -1.71 -7.88
C LEU A 263 -14.47 -1.94 -8.74
N MET A 264 -14.10 -3.20 -8.94
CA MET A 264 -12.80 -3.54 -9.53
C MET A 264 -12.79 -4.95 -10.13
N SER A 265 -11.93 -5.12 -11.13
CA SER A 265 -11.72 -6.43 -11.74
C SER A 265 -10.95 -7.36 -10.80
N GLY A 266 -11.19 -8.67 -10.93
CA GLY A 266 -10.35 -9.69 -10.31
C GLY A 266 -10.52 -9.91 -8.80
N CYS A 267 -11.50 -9.32 -8.12
CA CYS A 267 -11.77 -9.54 -6.69
C CYS A 267 -11.86 -11.02 -6.27
N ASN A 268 -12.24 -11.93 -7.18
CA ASN A 268 -12.28 -13.37 -6.94
C ASN A 268 -10.89 -14.05 -6.88
N LYS A 269 -9.81 -13.32 -7.14
CA LYS A 269 -8.45 -13.86 -7.13
C LYS A 269 -7.90 -13.90 -5.70
N HIS A 270 -7.32 -15.04 -5.36
CA HIS A 270 -6.53 -15.19 -4.14
C HIS A 270 -5.07 -14.83 -4.42
N TYR A 271 -4.46 -14.12 -3.48
CA TYR A 271 -3.04 -13.88 -3.56
C TYR A 271 -2.28 -15.18 -3.30
N GLN A 272 -1.38 -15.52 -4.22
CA GLN A 272 -0.36 -16.52 -4.01
C GLN A 272 1.01 -15.85 -4.13
N LEU A 273 1.79 -15.96 -3.06
CA LEU A 273 3.17 -15.50 -3.04
C LEU A 273 3.95 -16.28 -4.10
N GLN A 274 4.61 -15.56 -5.00
CA GLN A 274 5.28 -16.16 -6.15
C GLN A 274 6.43 -17.11 -5.70
N ASP A 275 6.46 -18.30 -6.30
CA ASP A 275 7.43 -19.37 -5.99
C ASP A 275 8.83 -19.06 -6.57
N GLU A 276 8.87 -18.43 -7.75
CA GLU A 276 10.11 -18.13 -8.49
C GLU A 276 10.43 -16.63 -8.62
N ARG A 277 11.75 -16.38 -8.70
CA ARG A 277 12.51 -15.14 -8.53
C ARG A 277 12.36 -14.14 -9.69
N GLY A 278 11.18 -13.55 -9.89
CA GLY A 278 11.00 -12.51 -10.92
C GLY A 278 11.51 -11.15 -10.46
N GLU A 279 12.55 -10.59 -11.11
CA GLU A 279 13.20 -9.31 -10.70
C GLU A 279 13.62 -9.22 -9.21
N VAL A 280 13.56 -10.32 -8.45
CA VAL A 280 14.13 -10.35 -7.09
C VAL A 280 15.60 -10.61 -7.21
N PHE A 281 16.35 -9.61 -6.76
CA PHE A 281 17.77 -9.62 -6.51
C PHE A 281 18.20 -10.95 -5.87
N GLU A 282 18.91 -11.78 -6.62
CA GLU A 282 19.88 -12.70 -6.04
C GLU A 282 21.20 -11.95 -5.92
N GLU A 283 21.50 -11.42 -4.74
CA GLU A 283 22.91 -11.34 -4.36
C GLU A 283 23.29 -12.77 -3.95
N ARG A 284 24.17 -13.43 -4.69
CA ARG A 284 24.85 -14.61 -4.15
C ARG A 284 26.20 -14.17 -3.62
N ILE A 285 26.44 -14.62 -2.39
CA ILE A 285 27.65 -14.52 -1.55
C ILE A 285 27.63 -13.28 -0.62
N ASP A 286 27.46 -13.55 0.68
CA ASP A 286 27.64 -12.61 1.81
C ASP A 286 26.72 -11.37 1.92
N GLY A 287 25.46 -11.43 1.44
CA GLY A 287 24.56 -10.25 1.47
C GLY A 287 23.04 -10.45 1.43
N CYS A 288 22.50 -11.67 1.30
CA CYS A 288 21.19 -11.86 0.66
C CYS A 288 20.09 -12.67 1.39
N VAL A 289 19.76 -12.33 2.65
CA VAL A 289 18.56 -12.93 3.34
C VAL A 289 17.57 -11.86 3.84
N VAL A 290 17.84 -10.57 3.60
CA VAL A 290 17.06 -9.47 4.19
C VAL A 290 15.67 -9.35 3.55
N TYR A 291 15.59 -9.39 2.22
CA TYR A 291 14.32 -9.23 1.48
C TYR A 291 13.32 -10.36 1.74
N ASP A 292 13.76 -11.62 1.66
CA ASP A 292 12.86 -12.76 1.81
C ASP A 292 12.29 -12.86 3.24
N ARG A 293 13.07 -12.47 4.27
CA ARG A 293 12.53 -12.36 5.63
C ARG A 293 11.48 -11.26 5.75
N ILE A 294 11.72 -10.08 5.17
CA ILE A 294 10.74 -8.98 5.15
C ILE A 294 9.45 -9.42 4.42
N VAL A 295 9.59 -10.01 3.23
CA VAL A 295 8.48 -10.53 2.43
C VAL A 295 7.69 -11.58 3.20
N LYS A 296 8.35 -12.62 3.73
CA LYS A 296 7.68 -13.70 4.48
C LYS A 296 6.94 -13.17 5.69
N GLN A 297 7.59 -12.32 6.50
CA GLN A 297 6.99 -11.80 7.73
C GLN A 297 5.80 -10.90 7.46
N LEU A 298 5.89 -9.99 6.49
CA LEU A 298 4.78 -9.10 6.17
C LEU A 298 3.62 -9.82 5.48
N ASN A 299 3.88 -10.89 4.74
CA ASN A 299 2.83 -11.75 4.16
C ASN A 299 2.12 -12.64 5.18
N THR A 300 2.54 -12.67 6.46
CA THR A 300 1.73 -13.28 7.53
C THR A 300 0.50 -12.44 7.89
N LEU A 301 0.46 -11.18 7.47
CA LEU A 301 -0.67 -10.27 7.67
C LEU A 301 -1.70 -10.42 6.54
N LYS A 302 -2.98 -10.23 6.88
CA LYS A 302 -4.14 -10.31 5.97
C LYS A 302 -4.29 -9.10 5.05
N TRP A 303 -3.30 -8.87 4.19
CA TRP A 303 -3.33 -7.79 3.19
C TRP A 303 -4.34 -8.08 2.09
N ARG A 304 -5.14 -7.08 1.73
CA ARG A 304 -5.79 -6.99 0.41
C ARG A 304 -4.88 -6.20 -0.53
N ARG A 305 -4.80 -6.58 -1.80
CA ARG A 305 -3.87 -5.96 -2.76
C ARG A 305 -4.62 -5.34 -3.93
N LEU A 306 -4.53 -4.02 -4.04
CA LEU A 306 -5.10 -3.25 -5.14
C LEU A 306 -3.98 -2.87 -6.12
N ASN A 307 -3.95 -3.55 -7.25
CA ASN A 307 -2.99 -3.33 -8.33
C ASN A 307 -3.57 -2.36 -9.35
N VAL A 308 -2.87 -1.26 -9.62
CA VAL A 308 -3.29 -0.27 -10.61
C VAL A 308 -2.32 -0.20 -11.77
N HIS A 309 -2.83 -0.04 -12.98
CA HIS A 309 -2.05 0.33 -14.17
C HIS A 309 -2.70 1.55 -14.82
N PHE A 310 -1.97 2.67 -14.83
CA PHE A 310 -2.38 3.88 -15.53
C PHE A 310 -1.92 3.83 -17.00
N ARG A 311 -2.76 4.25 -17.96
CA ARG A 311 -2.42 4.43 -19.38
C ARG A 311 -1.55 5.65 -19.58
N THR A 312 -0.34 5.59 -19.05
CA THR A 312 0.63 6.66 -19.12
C THR A 312 2.04 6.10 -19.26
N LYS A 313 2.85 6.77 -20.07
CA LYS A 313 4.29 6.52 -20.17
C LYS A 313 5.08 7.44 -19.22
N SER A 314 4.41 8.02 -18.24
CA SER A 314 4.95 9.05 -17.35
C SER A 314 5.73 8.47 -16.20
N SER A 315 6.85 9.12 -15.86
CA SER A 315 7.55 8.92 -14.59
C SER A 315 6.79 9.40 -13.36
N ASP A 316 5.70 10.14 -13.57
CA ASP A 316 4.89 10.78 -12.53
C ASP A 316 3.82 9.83 -11.96
N ALA A 317 3.91 8.52 -12.22
CA ALA A 317 3.03 7.50 -11.68
C ALA A 317 2.84 7.62 -10.15
N HIS A 318 3.93 7.93 -9.45
CA HIS A 318 3.94 8.19 -8.00
C HIS A 318 3.08 9.39 -7.59
N MET A 319 2.91 10.39 -8.47
CA MET A 319 2.03 11.53 -8.24
C MET A 319 0.57 11.21 -8.62
N PHE A 320 0.37 10.33 -9.61
CA PHE A 320 -0.95 9.90 -10.07
C PHE A 320 -1.67 9.09 -8.99
N ILE A 321 -0.95 8.26 -8.24
CA ILE A 321 -1.54 7.50 -7.12
C ILE A 321 -2.07 8.39 -5.99
N MET A 322 -1.58 9.62 -5.91
CA MET A 322 -2.03 10.67 -5.00
C MET A 322 -3.16 11.54 -5.57
N GLY A 323 -3.58 11.27 -6.80
CA GLY A 323 -4.57 12.08 -7.49
C GLY A 323 -4.03 13.39 -8.07
N GLN A 324 -2.72 13.61 -8.01
CA GLN A 324 -2.11 14.86 -8.46
C GLN A 324 -1.99 14.86 -9.99
N MET A 325 -2.94 15.51 -10.65
CA MET A 325 -2.93 15.70 -12.09
C MET A 325 -2.06 16.90 -12.46
N ASN A 326 -0.90 16.69 -13.09
CA ASN A 326 -0.04 17.80 -13.52
C ASN A 326 0.46 17.67 -14.96
N ARG A 327 -0.43 17.40 -15.92
CA ARG A 327 -0.11 17.53 -17.35
C ARG A 327 -1.14 18.35 -18.09
N LYS A 328 -0.86 19.65 -18.22
CA LYS A 328 -1.34 20.47 -19.33
C LYS A 328 -0.25 20.50 -20.41
N ARG A 329 -0.12 19.42 -21.20
CA ARG A 329 0.59 19.54 -22.48
C ARG A 329 -0.46 19.86 -23.54
N ILE A 330 -0.13 20.83 -24.38
CA ILE A 330 -1.01 21.77 -25.11
C ILE A 330 -2.22 21.12 -25.84
N PHE A 331 -2.30 19.79 -26.06
CA PHE A 331 -3.45 19.15 -26.71
C PHE A 331 -3.86 17.73 -26.25
N LYS A 332 -3.44 17.21 -25.07
CA LYS A 332 -3.79 15.80 -24.68
C LYS A 332 -3.84 15.57 -23.16
N ASN A 333 -5.01 15.20 -22.61
CA ASN A 333 -5.26 14.85 -21.19
C ASN A 333 -4.95 13.37 -20.88
N TRP A 334 -3.74 12.88 -21.18
CA TRP A 334 -3.43 11.45 -20.99
C TRP A 334 -3.33 11.09 -19.51
N GLY A 335 -4.08 10.07 -19.09
CA GLY A 335 -4.07 9.51 -17.74
C GLY A 335 -4.95 10.24 -16.70
N ASN A 336 -5.56 11.39 -17.02
CA ASN A 336 -6.43 12.10 -16.07
C ASN A 336 -7.72 11.32 -15.79
N ASP A 337 -8.30 10.70 -16.82
CA ASP A 337 -9.50 9.86 -16.69
C ASP A 337 -9.19 8.60 -15.87
N ASP A 338 -7.98 8.04 -16.01
CA ASP A 338 -7.51 6.90 -15.23
C ASP A 338 -7.32 7.28 -13.76
N VAL A 339 -6.71 8.44 -13.48
CA VAL A 339 -6.57 8.97 -12.12
C VAL A 339 -7.93 9.21 -11.49
N THR A 340 -8.88 9.77 -12.24
CA THR A 340 -10.25 10.00 -11.77
C THR A 340 -10.95 8.67 -11.46
N SER A 341 -10.86 7.70 -12.37
CA SER A 341 -11.45 6.36 -12.19
C SER A 341 -10.83 5.62 -11.00
N TYR A 342 -9.50 5.69 -10.86
CA TYR A 342 -8.78 5.12 -9.73
C TYR A 342 -9.20 5.75 -8.39
N LEU A 343 -9.27 7.09 -8.31
CA LEU A 343 -9.71 7.78 -7.09
C LEU A 343 -11.16 7.45 -6.74
N ASP A 344 -12.04 7.42 -7.73
CA ASP A 344 -13.45 7.06 -7.56
C ASP A 344 -13.59 5.65 -6.96
N THR A 345 -12.95 4.65 -7.59
CA THR A 345 -12.93 3.27 -7.08
C THR A 345 -12.36 3.20 -5.66
N LEU A 346 -11.27 3.91 -5.37
CA LEU A 346 -10.63 3.87 -4.06
C LEU A 346 -11.48 4.51 -2.96
N CYS A 347 -12.14 5.63 -3.25
CA CYS A 347 -13.05 6.27 -2.31
C CYS A 347 -14.26 5.38 -2.03
N LYS A 348 -14.83 4.76 -3.07
CA LYS A 348 -15.90 3.76 -2.95
C LYS A 348 -15.47 2.54 -2.15
N LEU A 349 -14.23 2.08 -2.31
CA LEU A 349 -13.66 0.99 -1.52
C LEU A 349 -13.66 1.34 -0.02
N ILE A 350 -13.19 2.53 0.34
CA ILE A 350 -13.17 3.00 1.73
C ILE A 350 -14.60 3.14 2.28
N LYS A 351 -15.52 3.71 1.50
CA LYS A 351 -16.93 3.82 1.87
C LYS A 351 -17.58 2.44 2.05
N ARG A 352 -17.27 1.48 1.17
CA ARG A 352 -17.75 0.10 1.23
C ARG A 352 -17.28 -0.61 2.50
N ASP A 353 -16.01 -0.45 2.90
CA ASP A 353 -15.49 -0.96 4.18
C ASP A 353 -16.30 -0.39 5.37
N ILE A 354 -16.58 0.91 5.32
CA ILE A 354 -17.35 1.62 6.34
C ILE A 354 -18.79 1.10 6.44
N ASP A 355 -19.45 0.92 5.30
CA ASP A 355 -20.86 0.53 5.20
C ASP A 355 -21.08 -0.92 5.62
N ILE A 356 -20.17 -1.82 5.24
CA ILE A 356 -20.17 -3.21 5.69
C ILE A 356 -20.05 -3.26 7.23
N GLU A 357 -19.14 -2.48 7.81
CA GLU A 357 -18.97 -2.44 9.27
C GLU A 357 -20.19 -1.86 9.99
N ASN A 358 -20.87 -0.89 9.39
CA ASN A 358 -22.09 -0.31 9.95
C ASN A 358 -23.28 -1.28 9.90
N GLY A 359 -23.22 -2.29 9.04
CA GLY A 359 -24.32 -3.20 8.70
C GLY A 359 -25.25 -2.64 7.62
N ASP A 360 -24.82 -1.62 6.87
CA ASP A 360 -25.62 -0.97 5.82
C ASP A 360 -25.65 -1.81 4.53
N ILE A 361 -24.74 -2.78 4.41
CA ILE A 361 -24.64 -3.73 3.30
C ILE A 361 -24.68 -5.14 3.87
N GLU A 362 -25.74 -5.89 3.54
CA GLU A 362 -25.86 -7.29 3.95
C GLU A 362 -24.78 -8.14 3.24
N ILE A 363 -24.00 -8.84 4.05
CA ILE A 363 -23.05 -9.84 3.57
C ILE A 363 -23.87 -11.09 3.23
N LEU A 364 -24.18 -11.28 1.95
CA LEU A 364 -24.65 -12.58 1.45
C LEU A 364 -23.47 -13.56 1.53
N PHE A 365 -23.42 -14.34 2.61
CA PHE A 365 -22.58 -15.52 2.65
C PHE A 365 -23.14 -16.53 1.64
N PRO A 366 -22.30 -17.17 0.81
CA PRO A 366 -22.73 -18.36 0.09
C PRO A 366 -23.28 -19.35 1.12
N GLN A 367 -24.52 -19.80 0.95
CA GLN A 367 -25.04 -20.90 1.74
C GLN A 367 -24.09 -22.09 1.53
N GLN A 368 -23.50 -22.60 2.61
CA GLN A 368 -22.90 -23.92 2.58
C GLN A 368 -24.04 -24.90 2.37
N ASP A 369 -24.19 -25.41 1.16
CA ASP A 369 -25.06 -26.56 0.88
C ASP A 369 -24.47 -27.76 1.63
N GLU A 370 -24.99 -28.02 2.84
CA GLU A 370 -24.95 -29.35 3.46
C GLU A 370 -25.86 -30.27 2.65
N SER A 371 -25.35 -30.85 1.56
CA SER A 371 -25.96 -32.04 0.99
C SER A 371 -24.95 -32.98 0.34
N GLY A 372 -24.92 -34.21 0.84
CA GLY A 372 -24.64 -35.41 0.04
C GLY A 372 -23.18 -35.76 -0.19
N SER A 373 -22.62 -36.54 0.73
CA SER A 373 -21.56 -37.50 0.41
C SER A 373 -22.00 -38.41 -0.75
N GLN A 374 -21.42 -38.21 -1.94
CA GLN A 374 -21.37 -39.20 -3.01
C GLN A 374 -19.95 -39.25 -3.60
N GLU A 375 -19.46 -40.48 -3.71
CA GLU A 375 -18.14 -40.85 -4.20
C GLU A 375 -17.87 -40.28 -5.60
N ILE A 376 -16.73 -39.60 -5.76
CA ILE A 376 -16.22 -39.20 -7.07
C ILE A 376 -15.52 -40.41 -7.68
N VAL A 377 -16.24 -41.10 -8.58
CA VAL A 377 -15.64 -41.98 -9.59
C VAL A 377 -14.83 -41.11 -10.55
N GLN A 378 -13.53 -41.40 -10.66
CA GLN A 378 -12.64 -40.82 -11.66
C GLN A 378 -13.18 -41.11 -13.05
N ASN A 379 -13.54 -40.05 -13.79
CA ASN A 379 -13.56 -40.09 -15.24
C ASN A 379 -13.02 -38.77 -15.80
N SER A 380 -11.90 -38.93 -16.50
CA SER A 380 -11.12 -37.93 -17.20
C SER A 380 -11.88 -37.32 -18.37
N ASN A 381 -12.03 -36.00 -18.37
CA ASN A 381 -11.95 -35.14 -19.56
C ASN A 381 -11.68 -33.68 -19.13
N PRO A 382 -10.66 -33.00 -19.69
CA PRO A 382 -10.26 -31.66 -19.24
C PRO A 382 -11.09 -30.58 -19.95
N SER A 383 -11.92 -29.86 -19.21
CA SER A 383 -12.55 -28.61 -19.67
C SER A 383 -11.79 -27.41 -19.09
N THR A 384 -11.02 -26.74 -19.96
CA THR A 384 -10.64 -25.32 -19.92
C THR A 384 -10.66 -24.61 -18.56
N GLU A 385 -9.60 -24.83 -17.78
CA GLU A 385 -9.06 -23.82 -16.87
C GLU A 385 -8.15 -22.90 -17.69
N GLU A 386 -8.44 -21.59 -17.73
CA GLU A 386 -7.48 -20.59 -18.21
C GLU A 386 -6.33 -20.50 -17.20
N LYS A 387 -5.33 -21.36 -17.39
CA LYS A 387 -4.01 -21.21 -16.77
C LYS A 387 -3.32 -19.99 -17.37
N LEU A 388 -2.96 -19.03 -16.52
CA LEU A 388 -1.98 -18.00 -16.87
C LEU A 388 -0.67 -18.71 -17.23
N VAL A 389 -0.24 -18.47 -18.46
CA VAL A 389 0.84 -19.08 -19.26
C VAL A 389 2.04 -19.64 -18.48
N ASP A 390 2.37 -20.90 -18.78
CA ASP A 390 3.65 -21.58 -18.49
C ASP A 390 4.82 -20.77 -19.06
N ILE A 391 5.72 -20.30 -18.18
CA ILE A 391 6.98 -19.68 -18.62
C ILE A 391 7.85 -20.80 -19.19
N GLN A 392 8.09 -20.76 -20.51
CA GLN A 392 9.04 -21.66 -21.13
C GLN A 392 10.44 -21.45 -20.54
N ASN A 393 11.05 -22.56 -20.15
CA ASN A 393 12.40 -22.68 -19.61
C ASN A 393 13.42 -21.91 -20.50
N PRO A 394 14.29 -21.04 -19.97
CA PRO A 394 15.16 -20.17 -20.79
C PRO A 394 16.24 -20.87 -21.62
N GLU A 395 16.36 -22.19 -21.58
CA GLU A 395 17.46 -22.93 -22.20
C GLU A 395 17.32 -23.17 -23.72
N THR A 396 16.27 -22.68 -24.38
CA THR A 396 16.04 -22.96 -25.82
C THR A 396 16.00 -21.75 -26.76
N LEU A 397 16.57 -20.60 -26.39
CA LEU A 397 16.79 -19.51 -27.35
C LEU A 397 18.13 -19.68 -28.08
N PRO A 398 18.15 -19.75 -29.44
CA PRO A 398 19.40 -19.83 -30.17
C PRO A 398 20.20 -18.53 -30.04
N LEU A 399 21.49 -18.67 -29.72
CA LEU A 399 22.48 -17.60 -29.66
C LEU A 399 22.44 -16.77 -30.96
N LYS A 400 22.16 -15.48 -30.85
CA LYS A 400 22.38 -14.53 -31.95
C LYS A 400 23.89 -14.28 -32.07
N GLU A 401 24.45 -14.61 -33.21
CA GLU A 401 25.82 -14.27 -33.59
C GLU A 401 26.03 -12.75 -33.51
N GLU A 402 27.03 -12.33 -32.72
CA GLU A 402 27.56 -10.98 -32.74
C GLU A 402 28.28 -10.74 -34.07
N LYS A 403 27.82 -9.73 -34.83
CA LYS A 403 28.59 -9.20 -35.94
C LYS A 403 29.63 -8.23 -35.39
N GLU A 404 30.90 -8.60 -35.51
CA GLU A 404 32.03 -7.68 -35.36
C GLU A 404 31.96 -6.60 -36.46
N GLU A 405 31.66 -5.35 -36.07
CA GLU A 405 32.01 -4.17 -36.86
C GLU A 405 33.23 -3.51 -36.24
N THR A 406 34.40 -3.87 -36.77
CA THR A 406 35.65 -3.14 -36.56
C THR A 406 35.64 -1.87 -37.41
N SER A 407 35.57 -0.69 -36.78
CA SER A 407 35.97 0.57 -37.43
C SER A 407 36.94 1.33 -36.52
N HIS A 408 38.23 1.25 -36.84
CA HIS A 408 39.26 2.13 -36.31
C HIS A 408 39.13 3.53 -36.93
N PRO A 409 39.28 4.62 -36.16
CA PRO A 409 39.42 5.96 -36.72
C PRO A 409 40.88 6.17 -37.21
N GLN A 410 41.04 6.48 -38.49
CA GLN A 410 42.30 7.01 -39.01
C GLN A 410 42.43 8.49 -38.67
N ILE A 411 43.58 8.82 -38.09
CA ILE A 411 44.09 10.16 -37.85
C ILE A 411 44.63 10.71 -39.19
N LEU A 412 44.10 11.85 -39.64
CA LEU A 412 44.83 12.95 -40.27
C LEU A 412 43.96 14.21 -40.33
#